data_AF-A0A2G8KIX6-F1
#
_entry.id   AF-A0A2G8KIX6-F1
#
_cell.length_a   1.000
_cell.length_b   1.000
_cell.length_c   1.000
_cell.angle_alpha   90.00
_cell.angle_beta   90.00
_cell.angle_gamma   90.00
#
_symmetry.space_group_name_H-M   'P 1'
#
loop_
_entity.id
_entity.type
_entity.pdbx_description
1 polymer ?
#
loop_
_entity_poly.entity_id
_entity_poly.type
_entity_poly.pdbx_seq_one_letter_code
_entity_poly.pdbx_strand_id
1 'polypeptide(L)'
;MRIKAGHARKPNDHSIIPDYPKLNKLLFDALTGKNQQIVWQKNDFKNNVGDVGYNELITIGILIEDDILKVNYKPGMAAVPFFQQTTVVRFYHKLFAEWYAANYLSKCAGRMFPLLLRNKFKKINPVDLQFVFRFACGLNKKASSRIIKYLKGMEDGQSFASLCFFEQVGEMMSSGHCKDLLTGGDDQMPLIVDSFKGQQYRFLTLQLKATFAELRLSIAVI
;
A
#
# COMPACT_ATOMS: atom_id res chain seq x y z
N MET A 1 -24.96 28.24 21.39
CA MET A 1 -23.88 27.35 20.88
C MET A 1 -24.47 26.41 19.84
N ARG A 2 -24.08 26.53 18.57
CA ARG A 2 -24.57 25.66 17.48
C ARG A 2 -23.67 24.42 17.38
N ILE A 3 -24.20 23.25 17.74
CA ILE A 3 -23.55 21.96 17.50
C ILE A 3 -23.62 21.71 15.99
N LYS A 4 -22.47 21.66 15.32
CA LYS A 4 -22.40 21.24 13.91
C LYS A 4 -22.66 19.74 13.86
N ALA A 5 -23.79 19.37 13.25
CA ALA A 5 -24.13 17.99 12.93
C ALA A 5 -23.03 17.35 12.08
N GLY A 6 -22.61 16.15 12.48
CA GLY A 6 -21.68 15.31 11.74
C GLY A 6 -22.17 15.08 10.32
N HIS A 7 -21.25 15.15 9.37
CA HIS A 7 -21.54 14.91 7.96
C HIS A 7 -21.89 13.43 7.76
N ALA A 8 -23.18 13.12 7.60
CA ALA A 8 -23.63 11.78 7.24
C ALA A 8 -23.08 11.43 5.84
N ARG A 9 -22.37 10.29 5.72
CA ARG A 9 -21.86 9.77 4.44
C ARG A 9 -23.06 9.49 3.52
N LYS A 10 -22.99 9.96 2.26
CA LYS A 10 -24.05 9.74 1.25
C LYS A 10 -24.07 8.26 0.80
N PRO A 11 -25.23 7.72 0.39
CA PRO A 11 -25.42 6.28 0.14
C PRO A 11 -24.65 5.70 -1.07
N ASN A 12 -24.03 6.54 -1.91
CA ASN A 12 -23.40 6.12 -3.17
C ASN A 12 -21.88 6.34 -3.20
N ASP A 13 -21.23 6.41 -2.04
CA ASP A 13 -19.77 6.53 -2.00
C ASP A 13 -19.11 5.16 -2.21
N HIS A 14 -18.74 4.87 -3.47
CA HIS A 14 -18.12 3.61 -3.89
C HIS A 14 -16.68 3.41 -3.36
N SER A 15 -16.17 4.28 -2.47
CA SER A 15 -14.95 3.98 -1.73
C SER A 15 -15.24 2.92 -0.66
N ILE A 16 -15.09 1.64 -1.05
CA ILE A 16 -15.13 0.48 -0.13
C ILE A 16 -14.15 0.67 1.05
N ILE A 17 -13.10 1.48 0.84
CA ILE A 17 -12.02 1.72 1.79
C ILE A 17 -11.93 3.24 2.08
N PRO A 18 -11.97 3.67 3.36
CA PRO A 18 -11.89 5.09 3.70
C PRO A 18 -10.53 5.69 3.30
N ASP A 19 -10.56 6.90 2.73
CA ASP A 19 -9.34 7.65 2.41
C ASP A 19 -8.82 8.38 3.65
N TYR A 20 -7.61 8.04 4.09
CA TYR A 20 -6.95 8.64 5.24
C TYR A 20 -5.66 9.35 4.81
N PRO A 21 -5.69 10.63 4.38
CA PRO A 21 -4.51 11.29 3.83
C PRO A 21 -3.29 11.31 4.75
N LYS A 22 -3.50 11.46 6.07
CA LYS A 22 -2.44 11.40 7.08
C LYS A 22 -1.81 10.01 7.16
N LEU A 23 -2.64 8.96 7.18
CA LEU A 23 -2.18 7.56 7.17
C LEU A 23 -1.45 7.22 5.87
N ASN A 24 -2.00 7.60 4.72
CA ASN A 24 -1.41 7.33 3.41
C ASN A 24 0.01 7.90 3.35
N LYS A 25 0.19 9.15 3.81
CA LYS A 25 1.50 9.80 3.87
C LYS A 25 2.42 9.12 4.90
N LEU A 26 1.92 8.84 6.11
CA LEU A 26 2.68 8.17 7.16
C LEU A 26 3.26 6.85 6.66
N LEU A 27 2.44 6.02 6.03
CA LEU A 27 2.86 4.72 5.53
C LEU A 27 3.76 4.82 4.32
N PHE A 28 3.51 5.78 3.42
CA PHE A 28 4.45 6.04 2.34
C PHE A 28 5.83 6.41 2.90
N ASP A 29 5.92 7.34 3.85
CA ASP A 29 7.20 7.74 4.45
C ASP A 29 7.86 6.60 5.24
N ALA A 30 7.07 5.79 5.96
CA ALA A 30 7.56 4.66 6.76
C ALA A 30 8.09 3.51 5.90
N LEU A 31 7.41 3.17 4.81
CA LEU A 31 7.82 2.10 3.89
C LEU A 31 8.96 2.53 2.97
N THR A 32 9.02 3.82 2.61
CA THR A 32 10.08 4.38 1.74
C THR A 32 11.29 4.93 2.49
N GLY A 33 11.28 4.83 3.84
CA GLY A 33 12.38 5.25 4.70
C GLY A 33 13.60 4.33 4.60
N LYS A 34 14.71 4.74 5.22
CA LYS A 34 15.95 3.92 5.28
C LYS A 34 15.72 2.58 5.97
N ASN A 35 14.91 2.58 7.01
CA ASN A 35 14.46 1.39 7.71
C ASN A 35 12.94 1.31 7.54
N GLN A 36 12.44 0.24 6.92
CA GLN A 36 11.01 0.06 6.75
C GLN A 36 10.35 -0.09 8.12
N GLN A 37 9.49 0.85 8.49
CA GLN A 37 8.72 0.79 9.72
C GLN A 37 7.33 0.23 9.43
N ILE A 38 7.02 -0.92 10.04
CA ILE A 38 5.73 -1.62 9.91
C ILE A 38 5.05 -1.88 11.26
N VAL A 39 5.69 -1.44 12.36
CA VAL A 39 5.19 -1.53 13.73
C VAL A 39 5.38 -0.17 14.40
N TRP A 40 4.38 0.27 15.15
CA TRP A 40 4.38 1.55 15.83
C TRP A 40 3.94 1.40 17.29
N GLN A 41 4.45 2.27 18.16
CA GLN A 41 3.83 2.51 19.46
C GLN A 41 2.39 3.00 19.29
N LYS A 42 1.45 2.46 20.08
CA LYS A 42 0.01 2.75 19.93
C LYS A 42 -0.28 4.24 19.97
N ASN A 43 0.19 4.93 21.01
CA ASN A 43 -0.10 6.36 21.19
C ASN A 43 0.52 7.21 20.08
N ASP A 44 1.74 6.90 19.64
CA ASP A 44 2.38 7.61 18.54
C ASP A 44 1.63 7.43 17.23
N PHE A 45 1.20 6.20 16.92
CA PHE A 45 0.42 5.91 15.74
C PHE A 45 -0.90 6.67 15.76
N LYS A 46 -1.65 6.58 16.87
CA LYS A 46 -2.91 7.30 17.09
C LYS A 46 -2.75 8.81 16.92
N ASN A 47 -1.70 9.41 17.48
CA ASN A 47 -1.43 10.85 17.36
C ASN A 47 -1.20 11.27 15.90
N ASN A 48 -0.58 10.41 15.09
CA ASN A 48 -0.31 10.69 13.68
C ASN A 48 -1.55 10.52 12.79
N VAL A 49 -2.33 9.45 13.00
CA VAL A 49 -3.45 9.09 12.10
C VAL A 49 -4.79 9.67 12.55
N GLY A 50 -4.95 9.98 13.84
CA GLY A 50 -6.17 10.45 14.49
C GLY A 50 -7.04 9.29 15.03
N ASP A 51 -7.72 9.54 16.15
CA ASP A 51 -8.52 8.52 16.87
C ASP A 51 -9.61 7.87 16.03
N VAL A 52 -10.34 8.66 15.23
CA VAL A 52 -11.45 8.16 14.41
C VAL A 52 -10.96 7.13 13.40
N GLY A 53 -9.92 7.46 12.64
CA GLY A 53 -9.36 6.56 11.64
C GLY A 53 -8.70 5.34 12.28
N TYR A 54 -8.01 5.54 13.41
CA TYR A 54 -7.45 4.44 14.19
C TYR A 54 -8.51 3.42 14.61
N ASN A 55 -9.58 3.90 15.27
CA ASN A 55 -10.63 3.05 15.78
C ASN A 55 -11.35 2.32 14.63
N GLU A 56 -11.65 3.01 13.52
CA GLU A 56 -12.28 2.37 12.35
C GLU A 56 -11.39 1.23 11.81
N LEU A 57 -10.07 1.42 11.70
CA LEU A 57 -9.13 0.42 11.21
C LEU A 57 -8.95 -0.79 12.15
N ILE A 58 -9.02 -0.56 13.46
CA ILE A 58 -9.03 -1.63 14.48
C ILE A 58 -10.33 -2.42 14.39
N THR A 59 -11.48 -1.74 14.35
CA THR A 59 -12.80 -2.37 14.27
C THR A 59 -12.95 -3.27 13.04
N ILE A 60 -12.39 -2.87 11.90
CA ILE A 60 -12.43 -3.68 10.67
C ILE A 60 -11.29 -4.71 10.56
N GLY A 61 -10.46 -4.85 11.59
CA GLY A 61 -9.40 -5.88 11.65
C GLY A 61 -8.20 -5.64 10.74
N ILE A 62 -8.02 -4.42 10.22
CA ILE A 62 -6.83 -4.09 9.41
C ILE A 62 -5.62 -3.80 10.29
N LEU A 63 -5.86 -3.18 11.44
CA LEU A 63 -4.86 -2.99 12.47
C LEU A 63 -5.07 -4.02 13.57
N ILE A 64 -3.95 -4.45 14.15
CA ILE A 64 -3.90 -5.30 15.34
C ILE A 64 -3.10 -4.57 16.41
N GLU A 65 -3.56 -4.66 17.65
CA GLU A 65 -2.80 -4.28 18.84
C GLU A 65 -2.12 -5.51 19.42
N ASP A 66 -0.82 -5.46 19.64
CA ASP A 66 -0.05 -6.50 20.34
C ASP A 66 0.63 -5.88 21.56
N ASP A 67 0.60 -6.59 22.69
CA ASP A 67 1.38 -6.22 23.86
C ASP A 67 2.76 -6.86 23.81
N ILE A 68 3.80 -6.03 23.83
CA ILE A 68 5.20 -6.47 23.83
C ILE A 68 5.87 -6.13 25.16
N LEU A 69 6.74 -7.03 25.61
CA LEU A 69 7.59 -6.80 26.78
C LEU A 69 8.91 -6.17 26.33
N LYS A 70 9.16 -4.94 26.78
CA LYS A 70 10.43 -4.26 26.55
C LYS A 70 11.33 -4.47 27.76
N VAL A 71 12.47 -5.12 27.54
CA VAL A 71 13.51 -5.29 28.56
C VAL A 71 14.43 -4.07 28.51
N ASN A 72 14.40 -3.26 29.56
CA ASN A 72 15.31 -2.11 29.67
C ASN A 72 16.46 -2.47 30.63
N TYR A 73 17.65 -2.71 30.08
CA TYR A 73 18.86 -2.81 30.88
C TYR A 73 19.39 -1.40 31.16
N LYS A 74 19.40 -1.00 32.44
CA LYS A 74 20.10 0.20 32.89
C LYS A 74 21.43 -0.20 33.52
N PRO A 75 22.59 0.23 32.98
CA PRO A 75 23.88 -0.01 33.62
C PRO A 75 23.89 0.61 35.02
N GLY A 76 24.21 -0.18 36.05
CA GLY A 76 24.32 0.28 37.44
C GLY A 76 23.13 0.01 38.37
N MET A 77 22.05 -0.60 37.90
CA MET A 77 21.04 -1.20 38.79
C MET A 77 21.32 -2.69 38.98
N ALA A 78 21.14 -3.19 40.21
CA ALA A 78 21.19 -4.62 40.53
C ALA A 78 20.35 -5.41 39.51
N ALA A 79 20.86 -6.57 39.10
CA ALA A 79 20.47 -7.37 37.93
C ALA A 79 19.01 -7.89 37.89
N VAL A 80 18.03 -7.01 38.06
CA VAL A 80 16.61 -7.28 37.90
C VAL A 80 16.15 -6.59 36.62
N PRO A 81 15.84 -7.34 35.54
CA PRO A 81 15.30 -6.74 34.32
C PRO A 81 14.00 -6.01 34.64
N PHE A 82 13.95 -4.71 34.36
CA PHE A 82 12.71 -3.95 34.41
C PHE A 82 11.94 -4.21 33.11
N PHE A 83 10.86 -4.97 33.21
CA PHE A 83 9.95 -5.25 32.11
C PHE A 83 8.93 -4.13 31.99
N GLN A 84 8.94 -3.41 30.87
CA GLN A 84 7.90 -2.46 30.55
C GLN A 84 6.99 -3.06 29.48
N GLN A 85 5.74 -3.34 29.84
CA GLN A 85 4.73 -3.71 28.86
C GLN A 85 4.35 -2.49 28.01
N THR A 86 4.27 -2.68 26.72
CA THR A 86 3.93 -1.63 25.76
C THR A 86 3.01 -2.22 24.71
N THR A 87 1.95 -1.49 24.38
CA THR A 87 1.07 -1.87 23.28
C THR A 87 1.60 -1.26 21.99
N VAL A 88 1.90 -2.11 21.02
CA VAL A 88 2.24 -1.73 19.65
C VAL A 88 1.10 -2.02 18.70
N VAL A 89 1.12 -1.34 17.56
CA VAL A 89 0.14 -1.46 16.51
C VAL A 89 0.87 -1.84 15.23
N ARG A 90 0.29 -2.79 14.50
CA ARG A 90 0.75 -3.17 13.16
C ARG A 90 -0.44 -3.48 12.27
N PHE A 91 -0.18 -3.53 10.97
CA PHE A 91 -1.16 -4.03 10.01
C PHE A 91 -1.26 -5.55 10.11
N TYR A 92 -2.49 -6.08 9.98
CA TYR A 92 -2.74 -7.51 9.88
C TYR A 92 -1.92 -8.13 8.74
N HIS A 93 -1.85 -7.43 7.61
CA HIS A 93 -1.04 -7.81 6.46
C HIS A 93 -0.31 -6.61 5.88
N LYS A 94 0.97 -6.79 5.47
CA LYS A 94 1.79 -5.73 4.85
C LYS A 94 1.12 -5.09 3.64
N LEU A 95 0.35 -5.87 2.87
CA LEU A 95 -0.40 -5.39 1.70
C LEU A 95 -1.34 -4.22 2.02
N PHE A 96 -1.96 -4.19 3.20
CA PHE A 96 -2.80 -3.05 3.58
C PHE A 96 -1.96 -1.78 3.74
N ALA A 97 -0.79 -1.90 4.37
CA ALA A 97 0.13 -0.77 4.50
C ALA A 97 0.60 -0.27 3.13
N GLU A 98 0.94 -1.19 2.22
CA GLU A 98 1.35 -0.87 0.84
C GLU A 98 0.21 -0.24 0.03
N TRP A 99 -1.05 -0.66 0.24
CA TRP A 99 -2.22 -0.07 -0.39
C TRP A 99 -2.45 1.39 0.05
N TYR A 100 -2.37 1.69 1.35
CA TYR A 100 -2.49 3.07 1.83
C TYR A 100 -1.32 3.94 1.36
N ALA A 101 -0.09 3.40 1.34
CA ALA A 101 1.06 4.10 0.76
C ALA A 101 0.88 4.36 -0.75
N ALA A 102 0.31 3.43 -1.49
CA ALA A 102 0.01 3.58 -2.91
C ALA A 102 -1.01 4.68 -3.20
N ASN A 103 -1.99 4.89 -2.31
CA ASN A 103 -2.92 6.01 -2.40
C ASN A 103 -2.21 7.37 -2.32
N TYR A 104 -1.17 7.49 -1.50
CA TYR A 104 -0.35 8.70 -1.47
C TYR A 104 0.46 8.84 -2.76
N LEU A 105 1.14 7.78 -3.18
CA LEU A 105 1.94 7.76 -4.40
C LEU A 105 1.13 8.11 -5.64
N SER A 106 -0.03 7.50 -5.83
CA SER A 106 -0.90 7.72 -7.00
C SER A 106 -1.35 9.18 -7.09
N LYS A 107 -1.68 9.82 -5.96
CA LYS A 107 -2.04 11.25 -5.91
C LYS A 107 -0.85 12.14 -6.24
N CYS A 108 0.32 11.87 -5.66
CA CYS A 108 1.55 12.62 -5.94
C CYS A 108 1.93 12.49 -7.42
N ALA A 109 2.20 11.26 -7.88
CA ALA A 109 2.60 10.98 -9.25
C ALA A 109 1.54 11.38 -10.28
N GLY A 110 0.25 11.38 -9.93
CA GLY A 110 -0.84 11.83 -10.80
C GLY A 110 -0.83 13.33 -11.08
N ARG A 111 -0.46 14.16 -10.09
CA ARG A 111 -0.33 15.62 -10.26
C ARG A 111 0.98 15.98 -10.94
N MET A 112 2.10 15.57 -10.34
CA MET A 112 3.46 15.86 -10.80
C MET A 112 4.38 14.84 -10.16
N PHE A 113 5.33 14.26 -10.89
CA PHE A 113 6.30 13.33 -10.31
C PHE A 113 7.49 14.13 -9.75
N PRO A 114 7.53 14.46 -8.45
CA PRO A 114 8.50 15.40 -7.91
C PRO A 114 9.92 14.81 -7.97
N LEU A 115 10.94 15.65 -8.14
CA LEU A 115 12.35 15.21 -8.04
C LEU A 115 12.65 14.52 -6.70
N LEU A 116 12.03 15.01 -5.62
CA LEU A 116 12.09 14.40 -4.29
C LEU A 116 11.62 12.94 -4.30
N LEU A 117 10.56 12.62 -5.07
CA LEU A 117 10.02 11.27 -5.18
C LEU A 117 10.97 10.36 -5.96
N ARG A 118 11.58 10.87 -7.05
CA ARG A 118 12.66 10.16 -7.76
C ARG A 118 13.82 9.86 -6.81
N ASN A 119 14.25 10.83 -6.01
CA ASN A 119 15.37 10.65 -5.09
C ASN A 119 15.07 9.65 -3.96
N LYS A 120 13.82 9.59 -3.48
CA LYS A 120 13.38 8.53 -2.57
C LYS A 120 13.42 7.16 -3.25
N PHE A 121 12.91 7.06 -4.47
CA PHE A 121 12.83 5.79 -5.19
C PHE A 121 14.16 5.23 -5.65
N LYS A 122 15.15 6.07 -5.94
CA LYS A 122 16.52 5.62 -6.24
C LYS A 122 17.16 4.80 -5.09
N LYS A 123 16.64 4.93 -3.87
CA LYS A 123 17.15 4.26 -2.67
C LYS A 123 16.36 3.01 -2.28
N ILE A 124 15.33 2.68 -3.06
CA ILE A 124 14.38 1.60 -2.74
C ILE A 124 14.46 0.58 -3.85
N ASN A 125 14.63 -0.70 -3.48
CA ASN A 125 14.44 -1.77 -4.43
C ASN A 125 12.94 -1.87 -4.79
N PRO A 126 12.54 -1.68 -6.06
CA PRO A 126 11.13 -1.74 -6.47
C PRO A 126 10.46 -3.08 -6.13
N VAL A 127 11.23 -4.16 -6.01
CA VAL A 127 10.75 -5.49 -5.61
C VAL A 127 10.23 -5.49 -4.17
N ASP A 128 10.89 -4.79 -3.25
CA ASP A 128 10.54 -4.78 -1.81
C ASP A 128 9.19 -4.08 -1.53
N LEU A 129 8.79 -3.17 -2.42
CA LEU A 129 7.55 -2.40 -2.36
C LEU A 129 6.73 -2.56 -3.65
N GLN A 130 6.77 -3.76 -4.25
CA GLN A 130 6.16 -3.97 -5.55
C GLN A 130 4.68 -3.61 -5.60
N PHE A 131 3.93 -3.86 -4.52
CA PHE A 131 2.50 -3.59 -4.51
C PHE A 131 2.22 -2.10 -4.37
N VAL A 132 3.10 -1.30 -3.75
CA VAL A 132 2.96 0.17 -3.72
C VAL A 132 2.89 0.74 -5.14
N PHE A 133 3.80 0.32 -6.01
CA PHE A 133 3.85 0.78 -7.41
C PHE A 133 2.66 0.26 -8.22
N ARG A 134 2.38 -1.05 -8.11
CA ARG A 134 1.29 -1.70 -8.84
C ARG A 134 -0.07 -1.10 -8.49
N PHE A 135 -0.38 -0.97 -7.20
CA PHE A 135 -1.61 -0.32 -6.75
C PHE A 135 -1.65 1.15 -7.20
N ALA A 136 -0.56 1.89 -7.12
CA ALA A 136 -0.56 3.29 -7.54
C ALA A 136 -0.87 3.44 -9.04
N CYS A 137 -0.37 2.51 -9.86
CA CYS A 137 -0.66 2.42 -11.29
C CYS A 137 -2.13 2.08 -11.57
N GLY A 138 -2.72 1.15 -10.81
CA GLY A 138 -4.14 0.82 -10.93
C GLY A 138 -5.08 1.93 -10.41
N LEU A 139 -4.64 2.72 -9.43
CA LEU A 139 -5.43 3.80 -8.82
C LEU A 139 -5.48 5.08 -9.67
N ASN A 140 -4.46 5.37 -10.49
CA ASN A 140 -4.39 6.62 -11.25
C ASN A 140 -3.63 6.46 -12.58
N LYS A 141 -4.32 6.60 -13.71
CA LYS A 141 -3.73 6.46 -15.06
C LYS A 141 -2.56 7.42 -15.31
N LYS A 142 -2.68 8.69 -14.90
CA LYS A 142 -1.58 9.68 -15.04
C LYS A 142 -0.38 9.33 -14.18
N ALA A 143 -0.61 8.80 -12.98
CA ALA A 143 0.46 8.29 -12.13
C ALA A 143 1.14 7.10 -12.79
N SER A 144 0.35 6.17 -13.34
CA SER A 144 0.82 4.96 -13.99
C SER A 144 1.81 5.25 -15.11
N SER A 145 1.48 6.12 -16.06
CA SER A 145 2.40 6.49 -17.15
C SER A 145 3.74 7.04 -16.63
N ARG A 146 3.72 7.83 -15.56
CA ARG A 146 4.94 8.41 -14.98
C ARG A 146 5.76 7.39 -14.18
N ILE A 147 5.10 6.51 -13.44
CA ILE A 147 5.74 5.42 -12.67
C ILE A 147 6.39 4.43 -13.64
N ILE A 148 5.67 3.96 -14.66
CA ILE A 148 6.19 3.05 -15.68
C ILE A 148 7.40 3.65 -16.39
N LYS A 149 7.33 4.94 -16.77
CA LYS A 149 8.48 5.64 -17.37
C LYS A 149 9.68 5.71 -16.43
N TYR A 150 9.45 5.89 -15.13
CA TYR A 150 10.52 5.85 -14.13
C TYR A 150 11.15 4.45 -14.03
N LEU A 151 10.33 3.41 -13.90
CA LEU A 151 10.78 2.02 -13.74
C LEU A 151 11.56 1.52 -14.97
N LYS A 152 11.11 1.84 -16.19
CA LYS A 152 11.85 1.50 -17.42
C LYS A 152 13.24 2.16 -17.51
N GLY A 153 13.49 3.24 -16.76
CA GLY A 153 14.79 3.89 -16.69
C GLY A 153 15.73 3.30 -15.64
N MET A 154 15.31 2.25 -14.93
CA MET A 154 16.14 1.52 -13.96
C MET A 154 16.74 0.27 -14.61
N GLU A 155 17.93 -0.12 -14.17
CA GLU A 155 18.53 -1.42 -14.47
C GLU A 155 17.55 -2.53 -14.04
N ASP A 156 17.28 -3.49 -14.94
CA ASP A 156 16.28 -4.56 -14.80
C ASP A 156 14.81 -4.14 -14.53
N GLY A 157 14.51 -2.84 -14.61
CA GLY A 157 13.19 -2.30 -14.28
C GLY A 157 12.09 -2.61 -15.31
N GLN A 158 12.44 -3.19 -16.46
CA GLN A 158 11.51 -3.47 -17.55
C GLN A 158 10.47 -4.54 -17.18
N SER A 159 10.91 -5.66 -16.58
CA SER A 159 10.01 -6.72 -16.10
C SER A 159 9.02 -6.18 -15.06
N PHE A 160 9.48 -5.27 -14.20
CA PHE A 160 8.65 -4.67 -13.16
C PHE A 160 7.68 -3.61 -13.72
N ALA A 161 8.12 -2.83 -14.71
CA ALA A 161 7.27 -1.89 -15.43
C ALA A 161 6.11 -2.59 -16.16
N SER A 162 6.35 -3.78 -16.71
CA SER A 162 5.31 -4.62 -17.32
C SER A 162 4.22 -5.00 -16.31
N LEU A 163 4.59 -5.42 -15.10
CA LEU A 163 3.63 -5.72 -14.03
C LEU A 163 2.76 -4.51 -13.68
N CYS A 164 3.36 -3.33 -13.57
CA CYS A 164 2.64 -2.08 -13.29
C CYS A 164 1.71 -1.64 -14.43
N PHE A 165 2.08 -1.96 -15.68
CA PHE A 165 1.27 -1.67 -16.85
C PHE A 165 -0.01 -2.50 -16.87
N PHE A 166 0.06 -3.80 -16.52
CA PHE A 166 -1.11 -4.69 -16.48
C PHE A 166 -2.17 -4.31 -15.43
N GLU A 167 -1.83 -3.47 -14.45
CA GLU A 167 -2.79 -2.99 -13.43
C GLU A 167 -3.75 -1.92 -13.97
N GLN A 168 -3.51 -1.35 -15.16
CA GLN A 168 -4.38 -0.34 -15.74
C GLN A 168 -5.69 -0.97 -16.24
N VAL A 169 -6.80 -0.69 -15.55
CA VAL A 169 -8.14 -1.13 -15.97
C VAL A 169 -8.62 -0.29 -17.15
N GLY A 170 -8.91 -0.92 -18.30
CA GLY A 170 -9.71 -0.31 -19.37
C GLY A 170 -9.03 -0.11 -20.73
N GLU A 171 -7.77 -0.47 -20.90
CA GLU A 171 -7.22 -0.66 -22.26
C GLU A 171 -7.21 -2.14 -22.59
N MET A 172 -8.18 -2.56 -23.42
CA MET A 172 -7.97 -3.73 -24.27
C MET A 172 -6.71 -3.42 -25.07
N MET A 173 -5.65 -4.16 -24.77
CA MET A 173 -4.41 -4.14 -25.53
C MET A 173 -4.76 -4.32 -27.01
N SER A 174 -4.65 -3.27 -27.82
CA SER A 174 -4.46 -3.49 -29.23
C SER A 174 -3.11 -4.18 -29.37
N SER A 175 -3.10 -5.28 -30.10
CA SER A 175 -2.02 -6.28 -30.22
C SER A 175 -0.64 -5.74 -30.65
N GLY A 176 -0.52 -4.44 -30.94
CA GLY A 176 0.72 -3.78 -31.32
C GLY A 176 1.62 -3.36 -30.14
N HIS A 177 1.08 -2.95 -28.99
CA HIS A 177 1.90 -2.42 -27.87
C HIS A 177 2.58 -3.50 -27.03
N CYS A 178 2.15 -4.76 -27.13
CA CYS A 178 2.74 -5.87 -26.39
C CYS A 178 4.09 -6.30 -26.97
N LYS A 179 4.30 -6.14 -28.29
CA LYS A 179 5.52 -6.57 -28.97
C LYS A 179 6.76 -5.79 -28.51
N ASP A 180 6.63 -4.48 -28.31
CA ASP A 180 7.76 -3.64 -27.90
C ASP A 180 8.18 -3.85 -26.43
N LEU A 181 7.36 -4.52 -25.61
CA LEU A 181 7.69 -4.86 -24.22
C LEU A 181 8.37 -6.22 -24.07
N LEU A 182 8.31 -7.09 -25.08
CA LEU A 182 8.65 -8.52 -24.98
C LEU A 182 9.82 -8.98 -25.88
N THR A 183 10.40 -8.11 -26.71
CA THR A 183 11.47 -8.48 -27.68
C THR A 183 12.87 -8.66 -27.09
N GLY A 184 12.99 -8.91 -25.78
CA GLY A 184 14.26 -9.21 -25.11
C GLY A 184 14.30 -10.64 -24.57
N GLY A 185 14.50 -11.63 -25.43
CA GLY A 185 14.86 -13.00 -25.03
C GLY A 185 14.04 -14.10 -25.71
N ASP A 186 14.75 -14.88 -26.53
CA ASP A 186 14.48 -16.17 -27.19
C ASP A 186 13.06 -16.79 -27.20
N ASP A 187 12.68 -17.16 -28.42
CA ASP A 187 11.44 -17.77 -28.90
C ASP A 187 11.10 -19.12 -28.25
N GLN A 188 10.68 -19.17 -26.98
CA GLN A 188 9.96 -20.35 -26.46
C GLN A 188 9.12 -20.06 -25.21
N MET A 189 8.25 -19.03 -25.20
CA MET A 189 7.29 -18.86 -24.10
C MET A 189 5.91 -18.24 -24.42
N PRO A 190 5.26 -18.44 -25.59
CA PRO A 190 4.01 -17.72 -25.86
C PRO A 190 2.78 -18.33 -25.15
N LEU A 191 2.75 -19.65 -24.93
CA LEU A 191 1.50 -20.35 -24.61
C LEU A 191 1.20 -20.52 -23.10
N ILE A 192 2.21 -20.53 -22.23
CA ILE A 192 2.02 -20.68 -20.76
C ILE A 192 1.62 -19.33 -20.12
N VAL A 193 1.97 -18.24 -20.78
CA VAL A 193 1.77 -16.86 -20.35
C VAL A 193 0.31 -16.40 -20.50
N ASP A 194 -0.38 -16.80 -21.57
CA ASP A 194 -1.72 -16.29 -21.88
C ASP A 194 -2.82 -16.88 -20.99
N SER A 195 -2.62 -18.10 -20.46
CA SER A 195 -3.59 -18.75 -19.57
C SER A 195 -3.47 -18.28 -18.11
N PHE A 196 -2.26 -17.98 -17.63
CA PHE A 196 -2.02 -17.57 -16.23
C PHE A 196 -2.15 -16.04 -15.98
N LYS A 197 -1.94 -15.18 -16.99
CA LYS A 197 -1.80 -13.72 -16.79
C LYS A 197 -3.11 -12.91 -16.75
N GLY A 198 -4.26 -13.48 -17.12
CA GLY A 198 -5.55 -12.77 -17.04
C GLY A 198 -6.30 -12.96 -15.72
N GLN A 199 -6.23 -14.15 -15.12
CA GLN A 199 -7.03 -14.52 -13.95
C GLN A 199 -6.40 -14.12 -12.61
N GLN A 200 -5.07 -14.15 -12.48
CA GLN A 200 -4.40 -13.97 -11.18
C GLN A 200 -4.20 -12.50 -10.76
N TYR A 201 -4.36 -11.53 -11.67
CA TYR A 201 -4.03 -10.12 -11.42
C TYR A 201 -5.25 -9.20 -11.25
N ARG A 202 -6.37 -9.53 -11.91
CA ARG A 202 -7.69 -9.08 -11.43
C ARG A 202 -7.91 -9.56 -9.99
N PHE A 203 -7.35 -10.73 -9.64
CA PHE A 203 -7.37 -11.31 -8.30
C PHE A 203 -6.85 -10.30 -7.27
N LEU A 204 -5.59 -9.88 -7.18
CA LEU A 204 -5.10 -9.09 -6.02
C LEU A 204 -5.86 -7.81 -5.65
N THR A 205 -6.25 -6.96 -6.61
CA THR A 205 -7.05 -5.75 -6.30
C THR A 205 -8.52 -6.09 -6.01
N LEU A 206 -9.09 -7.09 -6.71
CA LEU A 206 -10.42 -7.62 -6.35
C LEU A 206 -10.37 -8.45 -5.06
N GLN A 207 -9.23 -9.03 -4.69
CA GLN A 207 -8.97 -9.88 -3.53
C GLN A 207 -8.90 -8.97 -2.33
N LEU A 208 -8.14 -7.86 -2.39
CA LEU A 208 -8.22 -6.85 -1.34
C LEU A 208 -9.64 -6.30 -1.27
N LYS A 209 -10.28 -5.90 -2.37
CA LYS A 209 -11.68 -5.43 -2.32
C LYS A 209 -12.66 -6.47 -1.76
N ALA A 210 -12.46 -7.76 -2.06
CA ALA A 210 -13.26 -8.88 -1.56
C ALA A 210 -12.96 -9.16 -0.10
N THR A 211 -11.70 -9.21 0.32
CA THR A 211 -11.27 -9.32 1.72
C THR A 211 -11.80 -8.15 2.55
N PHE A 212 -11.78 -6.92 2.01
CA PHE A 212 -12.39 -5.75 2.63
C PHE A 212 -13.92 -5.85 2.70
N ALA A 213 -14.57 -6.43 1.68
CA ALA A 213 -16.02 -6.66 1.67
C ALA A 213 -16.45 -7.77 2.64
N GLU A 214 -15.68 -8.87 2.71
CA GLU A 214 -15.87 -9.99 3.64
C GLU A 214 -15.66 -9.54 5.08
N LEU A 215 -14.58 -8.79 5.37
CA LEU A 215 -14.35 -8.20 6.70
C LEU A 215 -15.52 -7.30 7.14
N ARG A 216 -16.16 -6.56 6.23
CA ARG A 216 -17.36 -5.78 6.55
C ARG A 216 -18.63 -6.62 6.73
N LEU A 217 -18.82 -7.66 5.92
CA LEU A 217 -19.96 -8.57 6.04
C LEU A 217 -19.94 -9.32 7.38
N SER A 218 -18.77 -9.73 7.87
CA SER A 218 -18.61 -10.34 9.19
C SER A 218 -18.98 -9.40 10.35
N ILE A 219 -18.87 -8.08 10.15
CA ILE A 219 -19.22 -7.07 11.16
C ILE A 219 -20.71 -6.70 11.11
N ALA A 220 -21.36 -6.77 9.94
CA ALA A 220 -22.78 -6.47 9.79
C ALA A 220 -23.72 -7.57 10.32
N VAL A 221 -23.17 -8.72 10.73
CA VAL A 221 -23.90 -9.89 11.25
C VAL A 221 -23.75 -10.04 12.78
N ILE A 222 -23.05 -9.11 13.44
CA ILE A 222 -22.95 -9.00 14.92
C ILE A 222 -23.76 -7.78 15.37
#